data_AF-A0A494ZQD5-F1
#
_entry.id   AF-A0A494ZQD5-F1
#
_cell.length_a   1.000
_cell.length_b   1.000
_cell.length_c   1.000
_cell.angle_alpha   90.00
_cell.angle_beta   90.00
_cell.angle_gamma   90.00
#
_symmetry.space_group_name_H-M   'P 1'
#
loop_
_entity.id
_entity.type
_entity.pdbx_description
1 polymer ?
#
loop_
_entity_poly.entity_id
_entity_poly.type
_entity_poly.pdbx_seq_one_letter_code
_entity_poly.pdbx_strand_id
1 'polypeptide(L)'
;MNLLQKYIFVPLDIFKQIQHNENRAIKIETRLEAWLAFLCMDEPEAIIEIIERYPDFREMYTQVYEICRNVEEVMNMFSKELIELDRNTTKLMIDEMQKDIEQKEKELKKKDEEIQKLKEELQKQK
;
A
#
# COMPACT_ATOMS: atom_id res chain seq x y z
N MET A 1 -11.54 9.36 -8.31
CA MET A 1 -10.07 9.32 -8.35
C MET A 1 -9.59 9.73 -9.74
N ASN A 2 -9.45 11.02 -10.03
CA ASN A 2 -8.83 11.50 -11.27
C ASN A 2 -7.43 11.99 -10.90
N LEU A 3 -6.43 11.15 -11.10
CA LEU A 3 -5.03 11.55 -10.96
C LEU A 3 -4.66 12.37 -12.20
N LEU A 4 -4.30 13.64 -12.00
CA LEU A 4 -4.00 14.62 -13.05
C LEU A 4 -2.64 14.39 -13.75
N GLN A 5 -2.02 13.23 -13.58
CA GLN A 5 -0.70 12.90 -14.11
C GLN A 5 -0.81 11.94 -15.28
N LYS A 6 -0.08 12.24 -16.36
CA LYS A 6 0.13 11.29 -17.46
C LYS A 6 1.04 10.17 -16.95
N TYR A 7 0.49 8.97 -16.79
CA TYR A 7 1.27 7.78 -16.44
C TYR A 7 1.70 7.04 -17.70
N ILE A 8 2.92 6.52 -17.68
CA ILE A 8 3.44 5.59 -18.69
C ILE A 8 3.77 4.30 -17.96
N PHE A 9 3.21 3.20 -18.43
CA PHE A 9 3.55 1.86 -17.95
C PHE A 9 4.63 1.27 -18.85
N VAL A 10 5.70 0.78 -18.23
CA VAL A 10 6.81 0.15 -18.94
C VAL A 10 6.93 -1.29 -18.45
N PRO A 11 6.69 -2.30 -19.32
CA PRO A 11 6.79 -3.71 -18.96
C PRO A 11 8.25 -4.17 -18.94
N LEU A 12 8.89 -4.09 -17.76
CA LEU A 12 10.29 -4.47 -17.57
C LEU A 12 10.53 -5.99 -17.69
N ASP A 13 9.50 -6.79 -17.42
CA ASP A 13 9.49 -8.24 -17.60
C ASP A 13 9.70 -8.66 -19.06
N ILE A 14 9.03 -7.97 -19.99
CA ILE A 14 9.18 -8.19 -21.43
C ILE A 14 10.60 -7.82 -21.87
N PHE A 15 11.11 -6.68 -21.39
CA PHE A 15 12.47 -6.26 -21.69
C PHE A 15 13.52 -7.29 -21.21
N LYS A 16 13.35 -7.80 -19.98
CA LYS A 16 14.20 -8.84 -19.41
C LYS A 16 14.18 -10.13 -20.24
N GLN A 17 13.01 -10.57 -20.70
CA GLN A 17 12.88 -11.76 -21.55
C GLN A 17 13.56 -11.59 -22.91
N ILE A 18 13.47 -10.40 -23.54
CA ILE A 18 14.14 -10.12 -24.82
C ILE A 18 15.66 -10.24 -24.65
N GLN A 19 16.23 -9.65 -23.60
CA GLN A 19 17.66 -9.72 -23.31
C GLN A 19 18.11 -11.17 -23.05
N HIS A 20 17.32 -11.98 -22.35
CA HIS A 20 17.65 -13.40 -22.10
C HIS A 20 17.56 -14.27 -23.36
N ASN A 21 16.58 -14.03 -24.24
CA ASN A 21 16.36 -14.87 -25.42
C ASN A 21 17.47 -14.71 -26.49
N GLU A 22 18.20 -13.60 -26.51
CA GLU A 22 19.24 -13.36 -27.52
C GLU A 22 20.57 -14.10 -27.25
N ASN A 23 20.71 -14.89 -26.17
CA ASN A 23 21.91 -15.67 -25.84
C ASN A 23 23.23 -14.85 -25.83
N ARG A 24 23.13 -13.53 -25.73
CA ARG A 24 24.26 -12.60 -25.73
C ARG A 24 24.24 -11.86 -24.42
N ALA A 25 25.43 -11.67 -23.85
CA ALA A 25 25.66 -10.74 -22.77
C ALA A 25 24.85 -9.46 -23.00
N ILE A 26 24.24 -8.96 -21.93
CA ILE A 26 23.26 -7.87 -21.93
C ILE A 26 23.78 -6.73 -22.81
N LYS A 27 23.13 -6.49 -23.95
CA LYS A 27 23.61 -5.45 -24.87
C LYS A 27 22.98 -4.13 -24.50
N ILE A 28 23.76 -3.31 -23.81
CA ILE A 28 23.36 -1.96 -23.41
C ILE A 28 23.98 -0.98 -24.40
N GLU A 29 23.26 -0.63 -25.47
CA GLU A 29 23.81 0.27 -26.50
C GLU A 29 23.49 1.74 -26.19
N THR A 30 22.34 1.98 -25.58
CA THR A 30 21.79 3.31 -25.29
C THR A 30 21.63 3.58 -23.80
N ARG A 31 21.53 4.87 -23.43
CA ARG A 31 21.26 5.30 -22.05
C ARG A 31 19.88 4.84 -21.57
N LEU A 32 18.89 4.74 -22.46
CA LEU A 32 17.56 4.24 -22.11
C LEU A 32 17.63 2.76 -21.74
N GLU A 33 18.33 1.95 -22.51
CA GLU A 33 18.56 0.54 -22.20
C GLU A 33 19.34 0.37 -20.89
N ALA A 34 20.29 1.26 -20.60
CA ALA A 34 21.01 1.25 -19.32
C ALA A 34 20.06 1.48 -18.15
N TRP A 35 19.10 2.41 -18.27
CA TRP A 35 18.06 2.62 -17.27
C TRP A 35 17.11 1.43 -17.13
N LEU A 36 16.67 0.85 -18.25
CA LEU A 36 15.80 -0.32 -18.21
C LEU A 36 16.51 -1.52 -17.57
N ALA A 37 17.77 -1.76 -17.95
CA ALA A 37 18.61 -2.80 -17.37
C ALA A 37 18.86 -2.54 -15.87
N PHE A 38 19.18 -1.31 -15.48
CA PHE A 38 19.35 -0.93 -14.08
C PHE A 38 18.10 -1.17 -13.22
N LEU A 39 16.90 -1.04 -13.80
CA LEU A 39 15.64 -1.25 -13.10
C LEU A 39 15.17 -2.71 -13.09
N CYS A 40 15.74 -3.59 -13.93
CA CYS A 40 15.23 -4.96 -14.11
C CYS A 40 16.26 -6.08 -13.88
N MET A 41 17.56 -5.76 -13.86
CA MET A 41 18.66 -6.71 -13.72
C MET A 41 19.26 -6.60 -12.32
N ASP A 42 19.45 -7.75 -11.68
CA ASP A 42 20.03 -7.86 -10.34
C ASP A 42 21.42 -8.54 -10.38
N GLU A 43 21.83 -9.00 -11.56
CA GLU A 43 23.08 -9.70 -11.79
C GLU A 43 24.28 -8.73 -11.64
N PRO A 44 25.28 -9.03 -10.79
CA PRO A 44 26.39 -8.12 -10.54
C PRO A 44 27.20 -7.80 -11.80
N GLU A 45 27.31 -8.74 -12.74
CA GLU A 45 27.98 -8.54 -14.02
C GLU A 45 27.30 -7.45 -14.87
N ALA A 46 25.96 -7.43 -14.88
CA ALA A 46 25.18 -6.42 -15.58
C ALA A 46 25.41 -5.02 -14.99
N ILE A 47 25.46 -4.95 -13.67
CA ILE A 47 25.63 -3.70 -12.93
C ILE A 47 27.03 -3.13 -13.14
N ILE A 48 28.05 -3.98 -13.15
CA ILE A 48 29.42 -3.59 -13.48
C ILE A 48 29.48 -3.03 -14.91
N GLU A 49 28.89 -3.71 -15.89
CA GLU A 49 28.85 -3.24 -17.29
C GLU A 49 28.15 -1.88 -17.43
N ILE A 50 27.03 -1.67 -16.72
CA ILE A 50 26.32 -0.38 -16.67
C ILE A 50 27.23 0.71 -16.10
N ILE A 51 27.89 0.46 -14.97
CA ILE A 51 28.73 1.44 -14.28
C ILE A 51 29.99 1.77 -15.09
N GLU A 52 30.60 0.79 -15.75
CA GLU A 52 31.76 1.01 -16.60
C GLU A 52 31.42 1.91 -17.80
N ARG A 53 30.26 1.71 -18.40
CA ARG A 53 29.81 2.49 -19.56
C ARG A 53 29.19 3.83 -19.17
N TYR A 54 28.52 3.89 -18.03
CA TYR A 54 27.82 5.06 -17.49
C TYR A 54 28.17 5.24 -16.00
N PRO A 55 29.30 5.92 -15.68
CA PRO A 55 29.80 6.04 -14.31
C PRO A 55 28.85 6.76 -13.35
N ASP A 56 27.93 7.57 -13.87
CA ASP A 56 26.88 8.27 -13.10
C ASP A 56 25.92 7.32 -12.39
N PHE A 57 25.78 6.08 -12.88
CA PHE A 57 24.96 5.06 -12.22
C PHE A 57 25.60 4.52 -10.93
N ARG A 58 26.90 4.72 -10.70
CA ARG A 58 27.59 4.17 -9.52
C ARG A 58 27.03 4.72 -8.21
N GLU A 59 26.81 6.03 -8.17
CA GLU A 59 26.28 6.71 -6.99
C GLU A 59 24.82 6.29 -6.75
N MET A 60 24.03 6.22 -7.83
CA MET A 60 22.63 5.76 -7.79
C MET A 60 22.53 4.31 -7.31
N TYR A 61 23.39 3.42 -7.82
CA TYR A 61 23.44 2.03 -7.39
C TYR A 61 23.82 1.91 -5.91
N THR A 62 24.77 2.72 -5.44
CA THR A 62 25.18 2.69 -4.03
C THR A 62 24.03 3.11 -3.11
N GLN A 63 23.28 4.15 -3.48
CA GLN A 63 22.08 4.58 -2.74
C GLN A 63 20.99 3.50 -2.73
N VAL A 64 20.69 2.90 -3.90
CA VAL A 64 19.72 1.80 -3.98
C VAL A 64 20.19 0.60 -3.18
N TYR A 65 21.47 0.26 -3.24
CA TYR A 65 22.07 -0.84 -2.48
C TYR A 65 21.98 -0.62 -0.96
N GLU A 66 22.22 0.60 -0.48
CA GLU A 66 22.02 0.95 0.94
C GLU A 66 20.56 0.80 1.38
N ILE A 67 19.61 1.23 0.53
CA ILE A 67 18.17 1.01 0.76
C ILE A 67 17.85 -0.49 0.80
N CYS A 68 18.37 -1.28 -0.14
CA CYS A 68 18.21 -2.73 -0.21
C CYS A 68 18.95 -3.48 0.92
N ARG A 69 19.92 -2.85 1.58
CA ARG A 69 20.60 -3.40 2.76
C ARG A 69 19.83 -3.10 4.05
N ASN A 70 19.07 -2.00 4.07
CA ASN A 70 18.21 -1.58 5.17
C ASN A 70 16.74 -1.99 4.99
N VAL A 71 16.46 -3.08 4.25
CA VAL A 71 15.09 -3.57 4.02
C VAL A 71 14.38 -3.88 5.33
N GLU A 72 15.10 -4.30 6.38
CA GLU A 72 14.55 -4.52 7.72
C GLU A 72 14.04 -3.21 8.38
N GLU A 73 14.68 -2.08 8.09
CA GLU A 73 14.29 -0.75 8.60
C GLU A 73 13.17 -0.11 7.75
N VAL A 74 13.21 -0.32 6.42
CA VAL A 74 12.15 0.11 5.48
C VAL A 74 10.87 -0.70 5.69
N MET A 75 10.97 -2.00 5.97
CA MET A 75 9.83 -2.85 6.34
C MET A 75 9.24 -2.42 7.69
N ASN A 76 10.06 -1.91 8.62
CA ASN A 76 9.60 -1.28 9.86
C ASN A 76 8.89 0.08 9.64
N MET A 77 9.25 0.86 8.60
CA MET A 77 8.54 2.09 8.24
C MET A 77 7.17 1.78 7.61
N PHE A 78 7.12 0.93 6.57
CA PHE A 78 5.87 0.47 5.96
C PHE A 78 4.93 -0.18 6.99
N SER A 79 5.47 -0.91 7.97
CA SER A 79 4.67 -1.53 9.04
C SER A 79 4.08 -0.49 9.99
N LYS A 80 4.74 0.64 10.26
CA LYS A 80 4.22 1.68 11.16
C LYS A 80 3.03 2.41 10.54
N GLU A 81 3.09 2.77 9.26
CA GLU A 81 1.93 3.37 8.58
C GLU A 81 0.75 2.37 8.49
N LEU A 82 1.03 1.08 8.27
CA LEU A 82 0.00 0.02 8.28
C LEU A 82 -0.61 -0.18 9.68
N ILE A 83 0.19 -0.17 10.75
CA ILE A 83 -0.26 -0.26 12.15
C ILE A 83 -1.05 0.98 12.56
N GLU A 84 -0.69 2.17 12.09
CA GLU A 84 -1.41 3.41 12.38
C GLU A 84 -2.78 3.45 11.67
N LEU A 85 -2.84 2.97 10.42
CA LEU A 85 -4.10 2.73 9.71
C LEU A 85 -5.00 1.72 10.44
N ASP A 86 -4.44 0.62 10.93
CA ASP A 86 -5.17 -0.42 11.66
C ASP A 86 -5.68 0.09 13.03
N ARG A 87 -4.87 0.88 13.75
CA ARG A 87 -5.27 1.54 15.00
C ARG A 87 -6.40 2.53 14.81
N ASN A 88 -6.38 3.31 13.74
CA ASN A 88 -7.45 4.26 13.44
C ASN A 88 -8.73 3.55 13.01
N THR A 89 -8.63 2.45 12.26
CA THR A 89 -9.79 1.61 11.88
C THR A 89 -10.44 0.95 13.10
N THR A 90 -9.61 0.41 14.01
CA THR A 90 -10.11 -0.23 15.24
C THR A 90 -10.81 0.77 16.16
N LYS A 91 -10.26 1.99 16.32
CA LYS A 91 -10.93 3.05 17.09
C LYS A 91 -12.25 3.48 16.46
N LEU A 92 -12.27 3.68 15.13
CA LEU A 92 -13.50 4.03 14.42
C LEU A 92 -14.59 2.97 14.61
N MET A 93 -14.23 1.68 14.50
CA MET A 93 -15.16 0.57 14.72
C MET A 93 -15.70 0.54 16.16
N ILE A 94 -14.87 0.79 17.17
CA ILE A 94 -15.32 0.85 18.57
C ILE A 94 -16.29 2.02 18.78
N ASP A 95 -15.97 3.19 18.24
CA ASP A 95 -16.81 4.39 18.35
C ASP A 95 -18.16 4.21 17.64
N GLU A 96 -18.18 3.54 16.48
CA GLU A 96 -19.41 3.18 15.76
C GLU A 96 -20.25 2.17 16.54
N MET A 97 -19.63 1.11 17.07
CA MET A 97 -20.34 0.12 17.90
C MET A 97 -20.92 0.73 19.18
N GLN A 98 -20.23 1.68 19.82
CA GLN A 98 -20.75 2.39 20.99
C GLN A 98 -21.95 3.27 20.64
N LYS A 99 -21.90 3.99 19.50
CA LYS A 99 -23.05 4.76 19.01
C LYS A 99 -24.26 3.89 18.73
N ASP A 100 -24.07 2.72 18.12
CA ASP A 100 -25.15 1.77 17.85
C ASP A 100 -25.79 1.24 19.13
N ILE A 101 -24.98 0.94 20.16
CA ILE A 101 -25.47 0.52 21.47
C ILE A 101 -26.30 1.65 22.11
N GLU A 102 -25.79 2.88 22.15
CA GLU A 102 -26.52 4.02 22.70
C GLU A 102 -27.85 4.28 21.98
N GLN A 103 -27.87 4.11 20.65
CA GLN A 103 -29.08 4.29 19.87
C GLN A 103 -30.12 3.21 20.19
N LYS A 104 -29.71 1.94 20.28
CA LYS A 104 -30.58 0.84 20.67
C LYS A 104 -31.12 0.98 22.09
N GLU A 105 -30.31 1.45 23.04
CA GLU A 105 -30.77 1.74 24.41
C GLU A 105 -31.83 2.84 24.44
N LYS A 106 -31.67 3.91 23.63
CA LYS A 106 -32.68 4.96 23.51
C LYS A 106 -33.98 4.45 22.90
N GLU A 107 -33.91 3.58 21.89
CA GLU A 107 -35.09 2.97 21.28
C GLU A 107 -35.81 2.02 22.25
N LEU A 108 -35.07 1.22 23.02
CA LEU A 108 -35.63 0.36 24.06
C LEU A 108 -36.37 1.18 25.13
N LYS A 109 -35.75 2.26 25.64
CA LYS A 109 -36.40 3.15 26.61
C LYS A 109 -37.70 3.74 26.07
N LYS A 110 -37.72 4.18 24.81
CA LYS A 110 -38.95 4.71 24.17
C LYS A 110 -40.05 3.64 24.07
N LYS A 111 -39.68 2.42 23.66
CA LYS A 111 -40.64 1.31 23.58
C LYS A 111 -41.16 0.91 24.95
N ASP A 112 -40.31 0.90 25.98
CA ASP A 112 -40.73 0.62 27.35
C ASP A 112 -41.71 1.69 27.84
N GLU A 113 -41.44 2.97 27.61
CA GLU A 113 -42.35 4.08 27.92
C GLU A 113 -43.69 3.97 27.19
N GLU A 114 -43.69 3.59 25.90
CA GLU A 114 -44.92 3.36 25.13
C GLU A 114 -45.72 2.18 25.68
N ILE A 115 -45.05 1.06 26.01
CA ILE A 115 -45.70 -0.11 26.63
C ILE A 115 -46.30 0.27 27.99
N GLN A 116 -45.61 1.11 28.77
CA GLN A 116 -46.09 1.55 30.08
C GLN A 116 -47.35 2.42 29.94
N LYS A 117 -47.37 3.37 29.00
CA LYS A 117 -48.55 4.18 28.67
C LYS A 117 -49.72 3.32 28.19
N LEU A 118 -49.47 2.37 27.28
CA LEU A 118 -50.50 1.44 26.79
C LEU A 118 -51.08 0.59 27.93
N LYS A 119 -50.24 0.11 28.87
CA LYS A 119 -50.71 -0.62 30.06
C LYS A 119 -51.58 0.23 30.97
N GLU A 120 -51.21 1.49 31.20
CA GLU A 120 -51.99 2.42 32.01
C GLU A 120 -53.35 2.76 31.37
N GLU A 121 -53.39 2.95 30.05
CA GLU A 121 -54.64 3.16 29.30
C GLU A 121 -55.54 1.93 29.35
N LEU A 122 -54.98 0.72 29.20
CA LEU A 122 -55.72 -0.53 29.30
C LEU A 122 -56.30 -0.77 30.70
N GLN A 123 -55.58 -0.33 31.75
CA GLN A 123 -56.09 -0.37 33.13
C GLN A 123 -57.20 0.64 33.38
N LYS A 124 -57.18 1.82 32.73
CA LYS A 124 -58.25 2.82 32.84
C LYS A 124 -59.52 2.46 32.07
N GLN A 125 -59.43 1.54 31.09
CA GLN A 125 -60.58 1.04 30.32
C GLN A 125 -61.24 -0.21 30.92
N LYS A 126 -60.72 -0.74 32.05
CA LYS A 126 -61.36 -1.79 32.86
C LYS A 126 -62.10 -1.20 34.04
#